data_AF-A0A930SLZ4-F1
#
_entry.id   AF-A0A930SLZ4-F1
#
_cell.length_a   1.000
_cell.length_b   1.000
_cell.length_c   1.000
_cell.angle_alpha   90.00
_cell.angle_beta   90.00
_cell.angle_gamma   90.00
#
_symmetry.space_group_name_H-M   'P 1'
#
loop_
_entity.id
_entity.type
_entity.pdbx_description
1 polymer ?
#
loop_
_entity_poly.entity_id
_entity_poly.type
_entity_poly.pdbx_seq_one_letter_code
_entity_poly.pdbx_strand_id
1 'polypeptide(L)' 'MGLEIGQKVKVRRLRDRVSQDLVARLGQVGVVRQFKMVDGSGVGVVVQFGDDFSAWFFEDELMVTQ' A
#
# COMPACT_ATOMS: atom_id res chain seq x y z
N MET A 1 -6.04 1.13 -15.68
CA MET A 1 -6.02 -0.21 -15.08
C MET A 1 -5.82 0.02 -13.59
N GLY A 2 -6.87 -0.22 -12.81
CA GLY A 2 -6.85 0.09 -11.37
C GLY A 2 -6.16 -1.02 -10.56
N LEU A 3 -5.95 -0.76 -9.28
CA LEU A 3 -5.55 -1.80 -8.34
C LEU A 3 -6.72 -2.75 -8.07
N GLU A 4 -6.43 -4.04 -7.91
CA GLU A 4 -7.41 -5.08 -7.62
C GLU A 4 -7.04 -5.85 -6.36
N ILE A 5 -8.04 -6.40 -5.65
CA ILE A 5 -7.81 -7.26 -4.47
C ILE A 5 -7.14 -8.56 -4.92
N GLY A 6 -6.12 -9.00 -4.19
CA GLY A 6 -5.31 -10.18 -4.51
C GLY A 6 -4.08 -9.86 -5.37
N GLN A 7 -3.96 -8.62 -5.86
CA GLN A 7 -2.83 -8.21 -6.68
C GLN A 7 -1.57 -7.96 -5.83
N LYS A 8 -0.40 -8.31 -6.39
CA LYS A 8 0.89 -7.96 -5.78
C LYS A 8 1.27 -6.53 -6.12
N VAL A 9 1.68 -5.80 -5.10
CA VAL A 9 2.08 -4.40 -5.21
C VAL A 9 3.35 -4.17 -4.44
N LYS A 10 4.25 -3.36 -5.01
CA LYS A 10 5.48 -2.89 -4.38
C LYS A 10 5.29 -1.46 -3.90
N VAL A 11 5.71 -1.18 -2.68
CA VAL A 11 5.77 0.19 -2.16
C VAL A 11 6.94 0.90 -2.85
N ARG A 12 6.66 1.84 -3.76
CA ARG A 12 7.69 2.53 -4.55
C ARG A 12 8.12 3.87 -3.94
N ARG A 13 7.21 4.51 -3.19
CA ARG A 13 7.45 5.77 -2.50
C ARG A 13 6.52 5.89 -1.30
N LEU A 14 6.88 6.75 -0.36
CA LEU A 14 6.06 7.13 0.78
C LEU A 14 5.94 8.66 0.80
N ARG A 15 4.80 9.17 1.22
CA ARG A 15 4.61 10.60 1.48
C ARG A 15 5.40 11.07 2.71
N ASP A 16 5.57 12.38 2.82
CA ASP A 16 6.23 13.01 3.97
C ASP A 16 5.45 12.73 5.27
N ARG A 17 6.17 12.55 6.39
CA ARG A 17 5.63 12.24 7.74
C ARG A 17 4.97 10.87 7.91
N VAL A 18 5.67 9.81 7.52
CA VAL A 18 5.27 8.42 7.81
C VAL A 18 6.05 7.85 9.00
N SER A 19 5.43 6.91 9.73
CA SER A 19 6.07 6.20 10.84
C SER A 19 7.27 5.37 10.36
N GLN A 20 8.25 5.12 11.23
CA GLN A 20 9.43 4.32 10.91
C GLN A 20 9.07 2.90 10.41
N ASP A 21 7.99 2.31 10.91
CA ASP A 21 7.47 1.02 10.45
C ASP A 21 7.08 1.03 8.96
N LEU A 22 6.49 2.13 8.46
CA LEU A 22 6.14 2.28 7.05
C LEU A 22 7.40 2.47 6.20
N VAL A 23 8.38 3.21 6.70
CA VAL A 23 9.68 3.39 6.03
C VAL A 23 10.36 2.04 5.80
N ALA A 24 10.30 1.12 6.76
CA ALA A 24 10.83 -0.23 6.61
C ALA A 24 10.15 -1.05 5.49
N ARG A 25 8.92 -0.67 5.09
CA ARG A 25 8.17 -1.31 4.00
C ARG A 25 8.46 -0.72 2.63
N LEU A 26 9.20 0.37 2.53
CA LEU A 26 9.62 0.93 1.25
C LEU A 26 10.42 -0.12 0.46
N GLY A 27 10.01 -0.38 -0.77
CA GLY A 27 10.61 -1.39 -1.63
C GLY A 27 10.15 -2.83 -1.37
N GLN A 28 9.34 -3.08 -0.34
CA GLN A 28 8.76 -4.41 -0.12
C GLN A 28 7.54 -4.65 -1.01
N VAL A 29 7.27 -5.92 -1.29
CA VAL A 29 6.08 -6.38 -2.01
C VAL A 29 5.07 -6.93 -1.01
N GLY A 30 3.82 -6.51 -1.16
CA GLY A 30 2.68 -7.04 -0.42
C GLY A 30 1.51 -7.34 -1.35
N VAL A 31 0.41 -7.82 -0.77
CA VAL A 31 -0.81 -8.18 -1.48
C VAL A 31 -1.93 -7.22 -1.09
N VAL A 32 -2.63 -6.68 -2.09
CA VAL A 32 -3.83 -5.86 -1.85
C VAL A 32 -4.91 -6.73 -1.22
N ARG A 33 -5.39 -6.34 -0.04
CA ARG A 33 -6.45 -7.05 0.69
C ARG A 33 -7.78 -6.32 0.64
N GLN A 34 -7.75 -4.99 0.70
CA GLN A 34 -8.95 -4.20 0.82
C GLN A 34 -8.72 -2.76 0.35
N PHE A 35 -9.79 -2.07 -0.03
CA PHE A 35 -9.81 -0.63 -0.22
C PHE A 35 -10.54 0.06 0.94
N LYS A 36 -10.01 1.18 1.40
CA LYS A 36 -10.57 1.99 2.49
C LYS A 36 -10.72 3.43 2.03
N MET A 37 -11.86 4.06 2.33
CA MET A 37 -12.00 5.50 2.12
C MET A 37 -11.16 6.28 3.13
N VAL A 38 -10.39 7.25 2.63
CA VAL A 38 -9.67 8.21 3.45
C VAL A 38 -10.32 9.59 3.33
N ASP A 39 -10.29 10.37 4.41
CA ASP A 39 -10.94 11.67 4.49
C ASP A 39 -10.47 12.60 3.37
N GLY A 40 -11.42 13.27 2.69
CA GLY A 40 -11.13 14.22 1.60
C GLY A 40 -11.21 13.68 0.16
N SER A 41 -11.91 12.55 -0.06
CA SER A 41 -12.18 11.93 -1.38
C SER A 41 -11.10 10.98 -1.91
N GLY A 42 -10.12 10.58 -1.09
CA GLY A 42 -9.11 9.60 -1.48
C GLY A 42 -9.55 8.16 -1.23
N VAL A 43 -9.03 7.23 -2.03
CA VAL A 43 -9.07 5.79 -1.75
C VAL A 43 -7.69 5.35 -1.28
N GLY A 44 -7.63 4.79 -0.07
CA GLY A 44 -6.48 4.08 0.45
C GLY A 44 -6.56 2.59 0.11
N VAL A 45 -5.41 2.00 -0.16
CA VAL A 45 -5.25 0.59 -0.51
C VAL A 45 -4.56 -0.11 0.65
N VAL A 46 -5.25 -1.07 1.26
CA VAL A 46 -4.72 -1.90 2.35
C VAL A 46 -3.90 -3.02 1.75
N VAL A 47 -2.61 -3.03 2.08
CA VAL A 47 -1.63 -4.01 1.63
C VAL A 47 -1.18 -4.82 2.83
N GLN A 48 -1.26 -6.14 2.70
CA GLN A 48 -0.73 -7.09 3.68
C GLN A 48 0.62 -7.60 3.22
N PHE A 49 1.59 -7.57 4.13
CA PHE A 49 2.95 -8.07 3.94
C PHE A 49 3.09 -9.45 4.59
N GLY A 50 4.21 -10.13 4.32
CA GLY A 50 4.44 -11.52 4.77
C GLY A 50 4.47 -11.71 6.28
N ASP A 51 4.73 -10.67 7.06
CA ASP A 51 4.86 -10.72 8.53
C ASP A 51 3.52 -10.49 9.26
N ASP A 52 2.38 -10.79 8.63
CA ASP A 52 1.02 -10.41 9.07
C ASP A 52 0.78 -8.89 9.20
N PHE A 53 1.81 -8.07 9.03
CA PHE A 53 1.75 -6.63 9.03
C PHE A 53 0.87 -6.13 7.88
N SER A 54 -0.09 -5.28 8.21
CA SER A 54 -0.98 -4.66 7.23
C SER A 54 -0.95 -3.15 7.40
N ALA A 55 -0.77 -2.44 6.29
CA ALA A 55 -0.79 -0.99 6.25
C ALA A 55 -1.55 -0.50 5.03
N TRP A 56 -2.06 0.73 5.09
CA TRP A 56 -2.73 1.36 3.97
C TRP A 56 -1.81 2.37 3.29
N PHE A 57 -1.92 2.45 1.97
CA PHE A 57 -1.13 3.35 1.12
C PHE A 57 -2.04 4.02 0.10
N PHE A 58 -1.61 5.13 -0.47
CA PHE A 58 -2.26 5.70 -1.64
C PHE A 58 -1.95 4.87 -2.90
N GLU A 59 -2.88 4.85 -3.86
CA GLU A 59 -2.68 4.16 -5.14
C GLU A 59 -1.35 4.56 -5.81
N ASP A 60 -1.03 5.85 -5.76
CA ASP A 60 0.18 6.40 -6.32
C ASP A 60 1.49 6.00 -5.58
N GLU A 61 1.41 5.58 -4.32
CA GLU A 61 2.57 5.06 -3.57
C GLU A 61 2.93 3.63 -3.96
N LEU A 62 1.99 2.94 -4.60
CA LEU A 62 2.08 1.55 -4.98
C LEU A 62 2.43 1.41 -6.46
N MET A 63 3.14 0.33 -6.77
CA MET A 63 3.41 -0.09 -8.13
C MET A 63 2.99 -1.54 -8.28
N VAL A 64 2.16 -1.84 -9.29
CA VAL A 64 1.79 -3.21 -9.62
C VAL A 64 3.02 -4.01 -9.99
N THR A 65 3.21 -5.15 -9.33
CA THR A 65 4.22 -6.14 -9.74
C THR A 65 3.49 -7.29 -10.40
N GLN A 66 4.14 -7.89 -11.41
CA GLN A 66 3.72 -9.19 -11.94
C GLN A 66 3.72 -10.26 -10.83
#